data_AF-A0A1Q5A194-F1
#
_entry.id   AF-A0A1Q5A194-F1
#
_cell.length_a   1.000
_cell.length_b   1.000
_cell.length_c   1.000
_cell.angle_alpha   90.00
_cell.angle_beta   90.00
_cell.angle_gamma   90.00
#
_symmetry.space_group_name_H-M   'P 1'
#
loop_
_entity.id
_entity.type
_entity.pdbx_description
1 polymer ?
#
loop_
_entity_poly.entity_id
_entity_poly.type
_entity_poly.pdbx_seq_one_letter_code
_entity_poly.pdbx_strand_id
1 'polypeptide(L)'
;MTTTHLIRGHVPADSPLRQLAGRTVTLPAKSLQQLAERVREMRRAGIQPIVMAAPRPWPWTRIAFALTGAVLAATITALVAILTGHHSTAWVAAGAMVLLGIALFPVLTHQEMDA
;
A
#
# COMPACT_ATOMS: atom_id res chain seq x y z
N MET A 1 -5.25 10.54 -5.87
CA MET A 1 -5.11 11.66 -4.92
C MET A 1 -4.66 11.10 -3.59
N THR A 2 -3.48 11.48 -3.10
CA THR A 2 -2.86 10.90 -1.90
C THR A 2 -3.34 11.64 -0.65
N THR A 3 -3.90 10.94 0.33
CA THR A 3 -4.20 11.51 1.65
C THR A 3 -2.89 11.65 2.41
N THR A 4 -2.55 12.87 2.84
CA THR A 4 -1.24 13.17 3.48
C THR A 4 -1.33 13.15 5.00
N HIS A 5 -2.52 13.45 5.55
CA HIS A 5 -2.74 13.49 7.00
C HIS A 5 -4.03 12.78 7.36
N LEU A 6 -4.01 12.06 8.48
CA LEU A 6 -5.19 11.52 9.11
C LEU A 6 -5.42 12.24 10.43
N ILE A 7 -6.68 12.47 10.77
CA ILE A 7 -7.05 12.94 12.10
C ILE A 7 -8.01 11.93 12.70
N ARG A 8 -7.68 11.48 13.91
CA ARG A 8 -8.49 10.53 14.68
C ARG A 8 -8.91 11.18 15.97
N GLY A 9 -10.11 10.88 16.46
CA GLY A 9 -10.51 11.35 17.79
C GLY A 9 -11.60 10.50 18.39
N HIS A 10 -11.69 10.55 19.72
CA HIS A 10 -12.71 9.84 20.48
C HIS A 10 -13.97 10.68 20.62
N VAL A 11 -15.11 10.09 20.24
CA VAL A 11 -16.41 10.72 20.41
C VAL A 11 -16.81 10.66 21.89
N PRO A 12 -17.22 11.77 22.51
CA PRO A 12 -17.71 11.78 23.89
C PRO A 12 -18.84 10.77 24.09
N ALA A 13 -18.89 10.15 25.28
CA ALA A 13 -19.85 9.10 25.57
C ALA A 13 -21.31 9.58 25.45
N ASP A 14 -21.54 10.85 25.78
CA ASP A 14 -22.85 11.50 25.85
C ASP A 14 -23.22 12.22 24.53
N SER A 15 -22.37 12.14 23.50
CA SER A 15 -22.63 12.80 22.23
C SER A 15 -23.58 11.96 21.36
N PRO A 16 -24.65 12.55 20.78
CA PRO A 16 -25.53 11.85 19.84
C PRO A 16 -24.78 11.38 18.58
N LEU A 17 -23.63 12.02 18.26
CA LEU A 17 -22.76 11.62 17.15
C LEU A 17 -22.18 10.21 17.32
N ARG A 18 -22.17 9.66 18.54
CA ARG A 18 -21.70 8.30 18.81
C ARG A 18 -22.56 7.22 18.13
N GLN A 19 -23.84 7.50 17.91
CA GLN A 19 -24.74 6.60 17.18
C GLN A 19 -24.43 6.57 15.67
N LEU A 20 -23.92 7.68 15.12
CA LEU A 20 -23.62 7.82 13.69
C LEU A 20 -22.19 7.43 13.33
N ALA A 21 -21.22 7.91 14.09
CA ALA A 21 -19.79 7.77 13.78
C ALA A 21 -19.08 6.73 14.66
N GLY A 22 -19.81 6.09 15.58
CA GLY A 22 -19.25 5.13 16.53
C GLY A 22 -18.38 5.78 17.61
N ARG A 23 -17.47 5.00 18.19
CA ARG A 23 -16.59 5.44 19.31
C ARG A 23 -15.41 6.30 18.87
N THR A 24 -15.04 6.23 17.60
CA THR A 24 -13.88 6.93 17.03
C THR A 24 -14.21 7.43 15.64
N VAL A 25 -13.88 8.69 15.37
CA VAL A 25 -13.97 9.28 14.04
C VAL A 25 -12.57 9.39 13.46
N THR A 26 -12.41 8.95 12.21
CA THR A 26 -11.18 9.14 11.44
C THR A 26 -11.52 9.94 10.19
N LEU A 27 -10.89 11.09 9.99
CA LEU A 27 -11.10 11.95 8.83
C LEU A 27 -9.79 12.08 8.03
N PRO A 28 -9.82 11.90 6.70
CA PRO A 28 -8.69 12.20 5.85
C PRO A 28 -8.56 13.71 5.63
N ALA A 29 -7.32 14.19 5.60
CA ALA A 29 -6.97 15.55 5.21
C ALA A 29 -5.89 15.53 4.11
N LYS A 30 -6.16 16.26 3.03
CA LYS A 30 -5.29 16.35 1.84
C LYS A 30 -4.28 17.49 1.93
N SER A 31 -4.51 18.47 2.81
CA SER A 31 -3.63 19.62 3.03
C SER A 31 -3.59 20.00 4.51
N LEU A 32 -2.58 20.79 4.91
CA LEU A 32 -2.47 21.33 6.27
C LEU A 32 -3.63 22.28 6.61
N GLN A 33 -4.11 23.05 5.64
CA GLN A 33 -5.30 23.91 5.81
C GLN A 33 -6.55 23.07 6.10
N GLN A 34 -6.77 22.01 5.31
CA GLN A 34 -7.89 21.11 5.52
C GLN A 34 -7.77 20.39 6.87
N LEU A 35 -6.56 19.99 7.27
CA LEU A 35 -6.31 19.40 8.58
C LEU A 35 -6.71 20.37 9.71
N ALA A 36 -6.29 21.64 9.64
CA ALA A 36 -6.62 22.64 10.64
C ALA A 36 -8.14 22.92 10.73
N GLU A 37 -8.87 22.86 9.62
CA GLU A 37 -10.33 22.90 9.62
C GLU A 37 -10.94 21.69 10.31
N ARG A 38 -10.50 20.47 9.97
CA ARG A 38 -10.98 19.24 10.61
C ARG A 38 -10.68 19.20 12.11
N VAL A 39 -9.51 19.67 12.54
CA VAL A 39 -9.16 19.82 13.97
C VAL A 39 -10.19 20.72 14.67
N ARG A 40 -10.54 21.87 14.05
CA ARG A 40 -11.50 22.82 14.62
C ARG A 40 -12.91 22.24 14.69
N GLU A 41 -13.36 21.55 13.64
CA GLU A 41 -14.64 20.84 13.62
C GLU A 41 -14.73 19.77 14.71
N MET A 42 -13.70 18.95 14.87
CA MET A 42 -13.65 17.91 15.90
C MET A 42 -13.68 18.50 17.30
N ARG A 43 -12.91 19.56 17.56
CA ARG A 43 -12.97 20.25 18.87
C ARG A 43 -14.35 20.86 19.15
N ARG A 44 -15.01 21.45 18.14
CA ARG A 44 -16.39 21.96 18.28
C ARG A 44 -17.39 20.85 18.61
N ALA A 45 -17.16 19.64 18.12
CA ALA A 45 -17.95 18.45 18.45
C ALA A 45 -17.58 17.81 19.80
N GLY A 46 -16.68 18.42 20.59
CA GLY A 46 -16.20 17.87 21.86
C GLY A 46 -15.24 16.70 21.71
N ILE A 47 -14.77 16.40 20.50
CA ILE A 47 -13.84 15.31 20.19
C ILE A 47 -12.43 15.81 20.43
N GLN A 48 -11.61 15.07 21.18
CA GLN A 48 -10.17 15.33 21.28
C GLN A 48 -9.45 14.79 20.03
N PRO A 49 -8.87 15.65 19.18
CA PRO A 49 -8.23 15.22 17.95
C PRO A 49 -6.76 14.83 18.18
N ILE A 50 -6.37 13.70 17.61
CA ILE A 50 -5.01 13.19 17.48
C ILE A 50 -4.67 13.20 16.00
N VAL A 51 -3.65 13.98 15.63
CA VAL A 51 -3.14 14.00 14.26
C VAL A 51 -2.21 12.81 14.07
N MET A 52 -2.45 12.04 13.01
CA MET A 52 -1.61 10.91 12.61
C MET A 52 -1.05 11.17 11.22
N ALA A 53 0.17 10.71 10.97
CA ALA A 53 0.65 10.59 9.59
C ALA A 53 -0.28 9.62 8.85
N ALA A 54 -0.68 9.98 7.62
CA ALA A 54 -1.40 9.01 6.80
C ALA A 54 -0.47 7.83 6.50
N PRO A 55 -0.94 6.57 6.59
CA PRO A 55 -0.14 5.42 6.21
C PRO A 55 0.29 5.61 4.76
N ARG A 56 1.59 5.49 4.51
CA ARG A 56 2.15 5.62 3.18
C ARG A 56 1.49 4.56 2.28
N PRO A 57 1.05 4.91 1.07
CA PRO A 57 0.51 3.92 0.16
C PRO A 57 1.61 2.90 -0.17
N TRP A 58 1.43 1.66 0.30
CA TRP A 58 2.35 0.57 0.02
C TRP A 58 2.30 0.26 -1.48
N PRO A 59 3.43 0.29 -2.22
CA PRO A 59 3.42 0.08 -3.66
C PRO A 59 3.26 -1.40 -4.06
N TRP A 60 2.75 -2.25 -3.16
CA TRP A 60 2.64 -3.70 -3.35
C TRP A 60 1.91 -4.05 -4.65
N THR A 61 0.85 -3.31 -5.00
CA THR A 61 0.13 -3.53 -6.25
C THR A 61 1.06 -3.43 -7.48
N ARG A 62 1.99 -2.45 -7.50
CA ARG A 62 2.93 -2.27 -8.62
C ARG A 62 3.98 -3.37 -8.67
N ILE A 63 4.53 -3.75 -7.51
CA ILE A 63 5.54 -4.81 -7.42
C ILE A 63 4.92 -6.15 -7.84
N ALA A 64 3.70 -6.45 -7.38
CA ALA A 64 2.98 -7.65 -7.76
C ALA A 64 2.70 -7.72 -9.27
N PHE A 65 2.28 -6.61 -9.89
CA PHE A 65 2.09 -6.56 -11.35
C PHE A 65 3.40 -6.74 -12.12
N ALA A 66 4.47 -6.08 -11.69
CA ALA A 66 5.78 -6.20 -12.33
C ALA A 66 6.33 -7.64 -12.23
N LEU A 67 6.25 -8.25 -11.05
CA LEU A 67 6.72 -9.62 -10.82
C LEU A 67 5.90 -10.63 -11.65
N THR A 68 4.57 -10.49 -11.64
CA THR A 68 3.67 -11.37 -12.40
C THR A 68 3.95 -11.25 -13.90
N GLY A 69 4.12 -10.03 -14.42
CA GLY A 69 4.44 -9.81 -15.83
C GLY A 69 5.79 -10.43 -16.21
N ALA A 70 6.81 -10.28 -15.37
CA ALA A 70 8.14 -10.83 -15.61
C ALA A 70 8.15 -12.37 -15.59
N VAL A 71 7.47 -12.98 -14.61
CA VAL A 71 7.31 -14.44 -14.54
C VAL A 71 6.54 -14.96 -15.75
N LEU A 72 5.42 -14.33 -16.11
CA LEU A 72 4.63 -14.74 -17.27
C LEU A 72 5.43 -14.66 -18.58
N ALA A 73 6.19 -13.58 -18.79
CA ALA A 73 7.06 -13.44 -19.93
C ALA A 73 8.12 -14.57 -19.97
N ALA A 74 8.79 -14.83 -18.85
CA ALA A 74 9.75 -15.92 -18.74
C ALA A 74 9.12 -17.29 -19.02
N THR A 75 7.88 -17.53 -18.56
CA THR A 75 7.15 -18.78 -18.83
C THR A 75 6.89 -18.96 -20.32
N ILE A 76 6.40 -17.90 -20.98
CA ILE A 76 6.14 -17.91 -22.42
C ILE A 76 7.43 -18.17 -23.19
N THR A 77 8.53 -17.50 -22.83
CA THR A 77 9.84 -17.71 -23.46
C THR A 77 10.34 -19.14 -23.27
N ALA A 78 10.20 -19.72 -22.07
CA ALA A 78 10.55 -21.12 -21.81
C ALA A 78 9.72 -22.08 -22.66
N LEU A 79 8.41 -21.83 -22.79
CA LEU A 79 7.52 -22.66 -23.58
C LEU A 79 7.89 -22.64 -25.07
N VAL A 80 8.14 -21.45 -25.63
CA VAL A 80 8.58 -21.28 -27.02
C VAL A 80 9.94 -21.93 -27.25
N ALA A 81 10.87 -21.80 -26.30
CA ALA A 81 12.18 -22.43 -26.36
C ALA A 81 12.08 -23.97 -26.41
N ILE A 82 11.23 -24.58 -25.57
CA ILE A 82 10.99 -26.03 -25.57
C ILE A 82 10.36 -26.47 -26.90
N LEU A 83 9.35 -25.74 -27.38
CA LEU A 83 8.66 -26.05 -28.65
C LEU A 83 9.57 -25.91 -29.88
N THR A 84 10.60 -25.08 -29.82
CA THR A 84 11.58 -24.87 -30.90
C THR A 84 12.85 -25.70 -30.74
N GLY A 85 12.93 -26.57 -29.73
CA GLY A 85 14.09 -27.44 -29.47
C GLY A 85 15.31 -26.74 -28.86
N HIS A 86 15.17 -25.48 -28.43
CA HIS A 86 16.26 -24.72 -27.81
C HIS A 86 16.28 -24.95 -26.29
N HIS A 87 16.87 -26.05 -25.86
CA HIS A 87 16.92 -26.42 -24.44
C HIS A 87 17.74 -25.46 -23.57
N SER A 88 18.74 -24.78 -24.13
CA SER A 88 19.55 -23.78 -23.41
C SER A 88 18.76 -22.54 -23.02
N THR A 89 17.89 -22.04 -23.90
CA THR A 89 17.02 -20.89 -23.61
C THR A 89 15.93 -21.23 -22.60
N ALA A 90 15.46 -22.49 -22.56
CA ALA A 90 14.54 -22.95 -21.52
C ALA A 90 15.19 -22.92 -20.11
N TRP A 91 16.44 -23.38 -20.00
CA TRP A 91 17.20 -23.29 -18.74
C TRP A 91 17.48 -21.85 -18.32
N VAL A 92 17.81 -20.96 -19.27
CA VAL A 92 18.00 -19.54 -18.99
C VAL A 92 16.71 -18.89 -18.49
N ALA A 93 15.57 -19.21 -19.09
CA ALA A 93 14.27 -18.68 -18.65
C ALA A 93 13.88 -19.18 -17.25
N ALA A 94 14.11 -20.46 -16.94
CA ALA A 94 13.91 -21.00 -15.60
C ALA A 94 14.85 -20.33 -14.57
N GLY A 95 16.12 -20.13 -14.93
CA GLY A 95 17.08 -19.39 -14.10
C GLY A 95 16.64 -17.95 -13.84
N ALA A 96 16.10 -17.25 -14.85
CA ALA A 96 15.57 -15.90 -14.71
C ALA A 96 14.39 -15.82 -13.72
N MET A 97 13.51 -16.83 -13.70
CA MET A 97 12.42 -16.90 -12.71
C MET A 97 12.94 -17.05 -11.28
N VAL A 98 13.94 -17.91 -11.07
CA VAL A 98 14.56 -18.10 -9.75
C VAL A 98 15.25 -16.81 -9.29
N LEU A 99 15.99 -16.16 -10.19
CA LEU A 99 16.63 -14.88 -9.90
C LEU A 99 15.62 -13.77 -9.58
N LEU A 100 14.47 -13.73 -10.27
CA LEU A 100 13.36 -12.82 -9.95
C LEU A 100 12.82 -13.06 -8.53
N GLY A 101 12.68 -14.32 -8.12
CA GLY A 101 12.27 -14.69 -6.77
C GLY A 101 13.29 -14.25 -5.71
N ILE A 102 14.58 -14.44 -5.96
CA ILE A 102 15.65 -14.02 -5.04
C ILE A 102 15.74 -12.49 -4.98
N ALA A 103 15.64 -11.81 -6.11
CA ALA A 103 15.69 -10.35 -6.20
C ALA A 103 14.49 -9.66 -5.54
N LEU A 104 13.38 -10.36 -5.34
CA LEU A 104 12.23 -9.84 -4.59
C LEU A 104 12.56 -9.63 -3.10
N PHE A 105 13.46 -10.43 -2.54
CA PHE A 105 13.82 -10.35 -1.12
C PHE A 105 14.34 -8.96 -0.69
N PRO A 106 15.40 -8.39 -1.32
CA PRO A 106 15.88 -7.05 -0.95
C PRO A 106 14.84 -5.95 -1.20
N VAL A 107 13.95 -6.11 -2.19
CA VAL A 107 12.84 -5.16 -2.42
C VAL A 107 11.89 -5.19 -1.23
N LEU A 108 11.51 -6.37 -0.74
CA LEU A 108 10.64 -6.51 0.44
C LEU A 108 11.31 -5.99 1.70
N THR A 109 12.59 -6.31 1.92
CA THR A 109 13.34 -5.82 3.08
C THR A 109 13.46 -4.29 3.09
N HIS A 110 13.73 -3.67 1.94
CA HIS A 110 13.76 -2.21 1.84
C HIS A 110 12.38 -1.59 2.15
N GLN A 111 11.29 -2.24 1.71
CA GLN A 111 9.93 -1.78 2.00
C GLN A 111 9.58 -1.88 3.49
N GLU A 112 10.08 -2.89 4.20
CA GLU A 112 9.88 -3.03 5.65
C GLU A 112 10.66 -1.97 6.45
N MET A 113 11.85 -1.57 5.99
CA MET A 113 12.65 -0.53 6.65
C MET A 113 12.06 0.88 6.50
N ASP A 114 11.32 1.12 5.42
CA ASP A 114 10.68 2.41 5.11
C ASP A 114 9.25 2.54 5.65
N ALA A 115 8.71 1.48 6.28
CA ALA A 115 7.37 1.39 6.86
C ALA A 115 7.33 1.82 8.34
#